data_AF-A0A1G1GAL4-F1
#
_entry.id   AF-A0A1G1GAL4-F1
#
_cell.length_a   1.000
_cell.length_b   1.000
_cell.length_c   1.000
_cell.angle_alpha   90.00
_cell.angle_beta   90.00
_cell.angle_gamma   90.00
#
_symmetry.space_group_name_H-M   'P 1'
#
loop_
_entity.id
_entity.type
_entity.pdbx_description
1 polymer ?
#
loop_
_entity_poly.entity_id
_entity_poly.type
_entity_poly.pdbx_seq_one_letter_code
_entity_poly.pdbx_strand_id
1 'polypeptide(L)'
;MGNPGNLLRKQVVSEIRKRRLIFITIILLSFIYLFISLIFGDMGYFRYRELKKTEAQIDTQIKEIKEENKQLNAQIKSLKEDPFYAEKHAREDFGLAKPDEYIFLYDR
;
A
#
# COMPACT_ATOMS: atom_id res chain seq x y z
N MET A 1 74.87 -6.25 -23.53
CA MET A 1 74.46 -6.73 -22.20
C MET A 1 73.58 -5.66 -21.55
N GLY A 2 72.29 -5.95 -21.33
CA GLY A 2 71.33 -4.99 -20.79
C GLY A 2 71.54 -4.74 -19.29
N ASN A 3 71.50 -3.47 -18.87
CA ASN A 3 71.76 -3.05 -17.49
C ASN A 3 70.71 -3.65 -16.50
N PRO A 4 71.13 -4.45 -15.50
CA PRO A 4 70.24 -5.15 -14.57
C PRO A 4 69.34 -4.22 -13.75
N GLY A 5 69.75 -2.97 -13.52
CA GLY A 5 68.93 -1.97 -12.80
C GLY A 5 67.62 -1.61 -13.50
N ASN A 6 67.53 -1.78 -14.82
CA ASN A 6 66.33 -1.44 -15.60
C ASN A 6 65.23 -2.52 -15.48
N LEU A 7 65.61 -3.78 -15.23
CA LEU A 7 64.69 -4.90 -15.04
C LEU A 7 63.98 -4.81 -13.68
N LEU A 8 64.72 -4.49 -12.63
CA LEU A 8 64.18 -4.33 -11.27
C LEU A 8 63.18 -3.15 -11.20
N ARG A 9 63.49 -2.02 -11.86
CA ARG A 9 62.56 -0.88 -11.95
C ARG A 9 61.27 -1.25 -12.67
N LYS A 10 61.36 -1.98 -13.79
CA LYS A 10 60.17 -2.46 -14.51
C LYS A 10 59.32 -3.40 -13.65
N GLN A 11 59.96 -4.30 -12.89
CA GLN A 11 59.27 -5.21 -11.99
C GLN A 11 58.53 -4.47 -10.87
N VAL A 12 59.18 -3.52 -10.18
CA VAL A 12 58.55 -2.72 -9.12
C VAL A 12 57.35 -1.92 -9.65
N VAL A 13 57.48 -1.29 -10.82
CA VAL A 13 56.37 -0.54 -11.44
C VAL A 13 55.20 -1.46 -11.80
N SER A 14 55.47 -2.68 -12.27
CA SER A 14 54.43 -3.65 -12.60
C SER A 14 53.66 -4.15 -11.37
N GLU A 15 54.35 -4.40 -10.26
CA GLU A 15 53.74 -4.86 -9.00
C GLU A 15 52.90 -3.76 -8.34
N ILE A 16 53.36 -2.50 -8.39
CA ILE A 16 52.58 -1.34 -7.93
C ILE A 16 51.31 -1.18 -8.78
N ARG A 17 51.41 -1.37 -10.11
CA ARG A 17 50.25 -1.29 -11.02
C ARG A 17 49.23 -2.39 -10.73
N LYS A 18 49.67 -3.64 -10.50
CA LYS A 18 48.79 -4.75 -10.11
C LYS A 18 48.06 -4.47 -8.80
N ARG A 19 48.79 -4.04 -7.76
CA ARG A 19 48.18 -3.67 -6.46
C ARG A 19 47.16 -2.55 -6.59
N ARG A 20 47.45 -1.53 -7.42
CA ARG A 20 46.51 -0.44 -7.70
C ARG A 20 45.25 -0.93 -8.40
N LEU A 21 45.38 -1.80 -9.40
CA LEU A 21 44.24 -2.39 -10.09
C LEU A 21 43.37 -3.22 -9.15
N ILE A 22 43.98 -4.07 -8.31
CA ILE A 22 43.26 -4.85 -7.29
C ILE A 22 42.47 -3.92 -6.36
N PHE A 23 43.11 -2.86 -5.85
CA PHE A 23 42.45 -1.89 -4.98
C PHE A 23 41.27 -1.19 -5.65
N ILE A 24 41.44 -0.75 -6.91
CA ILE A 24 40.36 -0.13 -7.68
C ILE A 24 39.21 -1.13 -7.91
N THR A 25 39.51 -2.39 -8.25
CA THR A 25 38.47 -3.40 -8.46
C THR A 25 37.69 -3.70 -7.18
N ILE A 26 38.36 -3.75 -6.02
CA ILE A 26 37.69 -3.94 -4.72
C ILE A 26 36.78 -2.76 -4.41
N ILE A 27 37.26 -1.53 -4.62
CA ILE A 27 36.44 -0.32 -4.44
C ILE A 27 35.22 -0.35 -5.35
N LEU A 28 35.41 -0.66 -6.63
CA LEU A 28 34.33 -0.72 -7.60
C LEU A 28 33.28 -1.76 -7.20
N LEU A 29 33.70 -2.96 -6.81
CA LEU A 29 32.81 -4.02 -6.33
C LEU A 29 32.05 -3.61 -5.06
N SER A 30 32.71 -2.92 -4.14
CA SER A 30 32.05 -2.39 -2.93
C SER A 30 30.98 -1.35 -3.28
N PHE A 31 31.25 -0.46 -4.23
CA PHE A 31 30.26 0.52 -4.69
C PHE A 31 29.08 -0.16 -5.39
N ILE A 32 29.34 -1.16 -6.24
CA ILE A 32 28.29 -1.93 -6.90
C ILE A 32 27.42 -2.65 -5.86
N TYR A 33 28.03 -3.29 -4.86
CA TYR A 33 27.31 -3.95 -3.77
C TYR A 33 26.43 -2.97 -2.99
N LEU A 34 26.97 -1.80 -2.61
CA LEU A 34 26.19 -0.76 -1.95
C LEU A 34 25.03 -0.26 -2.81
N PHE A 35 25.26 -0.06 -4.11
CA PHE A 35 24.23 0.40 -5.04
C PHE A 35 23.09 -0.62 -5.16
N ILE A 36 23.42 -1.90 -5.29
CA ILE A 36 22.44 -3.00 -5.30
C ILE A 36 21.70 -3.04 -3.96
N SER A 37 22.40 -2.99 -2.83
CA SER A 37 21.78 -3.00 -1.50
C SER A 37 20.88 -1.80 -1.25
N LEU A 38 21.17 -0.63 -1.84
CA LEU A 38 20.35 0.56 -1.69
C LEU A 38 19.07 0.46 -2.53
N ILE A 39 19.14 -0.14 -3.72
CA ILE A 39 18.00 -0.30 -4.63
C ILE A 39 17.11 -1.49 -4.22
N PHE A 40 17.72 -2.61 -3.83
CA PHE A 40 17.06 -3.89 -3.54
C PHE A 40 16.95 -4.22 -2.04
N GLY A 41 17.50 -3.38 -1.15
CA GLY A 41 17.37 -3.58 0.30
C GLY A 41 15.94 -3.38 0.80
N ASP A 42 15.71 -3.68 2.08
CA ASP A 42 14.38 -3.65 2.72
C ASP A 42 13.66 -2.29 2.67
N MET A 43 14.39 -1.20 2.43
CA MET A 43 13.90 0.18 2.25
C MET A 43 14.14 0.69 0.81
N GLY A 44 14.35 -0.20 -0.15
CA GLY A 44 14.69 0.12 -1.52
C GLY A 44 13.52 0.69 -2.32
N TYR A 45 13.85 1.26 -3.48
CA TYR A 45 12.92 1.91 -4.40
C TYR A 45 11.74 1.02 -4.82
N PHE A 46 11.97 -0.29 -4.94
CA PHE A 46 10.92 -1.25 -5.29
C PHE A 46 9.80 -1.32 -4.23
N ARG A 47 10.16 -1.39 -2.95
CA ARG A 47 9.18 -1.43 -1.86
C ARG A 47 8.40 -0.13 -1.75
N TYR A 48 9.06 1.01 -1.96
CA TYR A 48 8.39 2.30 -2.03
C TYR A 48 7.34 2.35 -3.14
N ARG A 49 7.65 1.81 -4.33
CA ARG A 49 6.69 1.75 -5.44
C ARG A 49 5.49 0.84 -5.15
N GLU A 50 5.73 -0.29 -4.50
CA GLU A 50 4.67 -1.19 -4.08
C GLU A 50 3.76 -0.52 -3.05
N LEU A 51 4.35 0.08 -2.01
CA LEU A 51 3.60 0.79 -0.98
C LEU A 51 2.76 1.93 -1.56
N LYS A 52 3.32 2.71 -2.49
CA LYS A 52 2.59 3.79 -3.17
C LYS A 52 1.43 3.26 -4.03
N LYS A 53 1.56 2.07 -4.61
CA LYS A 53 0.47 1.42 -5.34
C LYS A 53 -0.62 0.95 -4.37
N THR A 54 -0.25 0.35 -3.24
CA THR A 54 -1.18 -0.06 -2.20
C THR A 54 -1.93 1.12 -1.60
N GLU A 55 -1.24 2.23 -1.32
CA GLU A 55 -1.85 3.49 -0.87
C GLU A 55 -2.92 3.97 -1.86
N ALA A 56 -2.60 4.03 -3.15
CA ALA A 56 -3.56 4.44 -4.18
C ALA A 56 -4.77 3.49 -4.28
N GLN A 57 -4.58 2.18 -4.07
CA GLN A 57 -5.67 1.21 -4.07
C GLN A 57 -6.59 1.39 -2.86
N ILE A 58 -6.02 1.59 -1.68
CA ILE A 58 -6.78 1.83 -0.44
C ILE A 58 -7.60 3.12 -0.58
N ASP A 59 -7.01 4.19 -1.11
CA ASP A 59 -7.71 5.46 -1.34
C ASP A 59 -8.91 5.32 -2.28
N THR A 60 -8.77 4.52 -3.35
CA THR A 60 -9.89 4.22 -4.25
C THR A 60 -10.99 3.44 -3.52
N GLN A 61 -10.64 2.41 -2.75
CA GLN A 61 -11.62 1.64 -1.97
C GLN A 61 -12.36 2.52 -0.95
N ILE A 62 -11.64 3.43 -0.28
CA ILE A 62 -12.26 4.39 0.65
C ILE A 62 -13.28 5.27 -0.08
N LYS A 63 -12.98 5.73 -1.29
CA LYS A 63 -13.90 6.56 -2.08
C LYS A 63 -15.14 5.76 -2.49
N GLU A 64 -14.97 4.54 -2.97
CA GLU A 64 -16.07 3.65 -3.36
C GLU A 64 -16.99 3.37 -2.17
N ILE A 65 -16.43 2.95 -1.03
CA ILE A 65 -17.19 2.67 0.19
C ILE A 65 -17.91 3.92 0.72
N LYS A 66 -17.29 5.11 0.60
CA LYS A 66 -17.93 6.36 1.00
C LYS A 66 -19.12 6.70 0.12
N GLU A 67 -19.01 6.49 -1.19
CA GLU A 67 -20.11 6.74 -2.12
C GLU A 67 -21.25 5.73 -1.90
N GLU A 68 -20.94 4.46 -1.69
CA GLU A 68 -21.92 3.43 -1.35
C GLU A 68 -22.64 3.75 -0.03
N ASN A 69 -21.90 4.14 1.02
CA ASN A 69 -22.49 4.59 2.27
C ASN A 69 -23.41 5.80 2.09
N LYS A 70 -23.03 6.76 1.24
CA LYS A 70 -23.85 7.93 0.95
C LYS A 70 -25.16 7.53 0.27
N GLN A 71 -25.11 6.61 -0.69
CA GLN A 71 -26.29 6.09 -1.38
C GLN A 71 -27.21 5.30 -0.43
N LEU A 72 -26.65 4.41 0.38
CA LEU A 72 -27.41 3.64 1.38
C LEU A 72 -28.05 4.56 2.41
N ASN A 73 -27.33 5.58 2.90
CA ASN A 73 -27.91 6.55 3.82
C ASN A 73 -29.04 7.37 3.18
N ALA A 74 -28.92 7.72 1.90
CA ALA A 74 -30.01 8.38 1.17
C ALA A 74 -31.24 7.47 1.05
N GLN A 75 -31.04 6.17 0.78
CA GLN A 75 -32.12 5.18 0.72
C GLN A 75 -32.79 4.99 2.09
N ILE A 76 -31.99 4.86 3.16
CA ILE A 76 -32.51 4.77 4.54
C ILE A 76 -33.30 6.03 4.88
N LYS A 77 -32.80 7.20 4.51
CA LYS A 77 -33.50 8.46 4.74
C LYS A 77 -34.84 8.49 3.98
N SER A 78 -34.87 8.10 2.71
CA SER A 78 -36.14 8.02 1.96
C SER A 78 -37.11 6.99 2.54
N LEU A 79 -36.62 5.86 3.06
CA LEU A 79 -37.45 4.83 3.68
C LEU A 79 -37.98 5.25 5.06
N LYS A 80 -37.18 5.99 5.85
CA LYS A 80 -37.56 6.49 7.17
C LYS A 80 -38.47 7.72 7.12
N GLU A 81 -38.29 8.57 6.12
CA GLU A 81 -39.12 9.76 5.92
C GLU A 81 -40.50 9.41 5.35
N ASP A 82 -40.70 8.20 4.84
CA ASP A 82 -42.02 7.70 4.46
C ASP A 82 -42.82 7.33 5.73
N PRO A 83 -43.87 8.08 6.08
CA PRO A 83 -44.69 7.83 7.27
C PRO A 83 -45.28 6.41 7.27
N PHE A 84 -45.47 5.83 6.08
CA PHE A 84 -46.01 4.49 5.92
C PHE A 84 -45.13 3.41 6.55
N TYR A 85 -43.80 3.52 6.43
CA TYR A 85 -42.88 2.54 7.02
C TYR A 85 -42.81 2.64 8.54
N ALA A 86 -42.83 3.87 9.08
CA ALA A 86 -42.90 4.09 10.52
C ALA A 86 -44.23 3.59 11.10
N GLU A 87 -45.34 3.85 10.42
CA GLU A 87 -46.68 3.39 10.81
C GLU A 87 -46.80 1.86 10.70
N LYS A 88 -46.26 1.25 9.64
CA LYS A 88 -46.23 -0.20 9.47
C LYS A 88 -45.43 -0.89 10.58
N HIS A 89 -44.22 -0.39 10.89
CA HIS A 89 -43.39 -0.95 11.96
C HIS A 89 -44.05 -0.81 13.34
N ALA A 90 -44.71 0.33 13.60
CA ALA A 90 -45.49 0.53 14.83
C ALA A 90 -46.71 -0.41 14.93
N ARG A 91 -47.38 -0.69 13.81
CA ARG A 91 -48.55 -1.61 13.75
C ARG A 91 -48.14 -3.08 13.86
N GLU A 92 -47.10 -3.50 13.13
CA GLU A 92 -46.69 -4.91 13.05
C GLU A 92 -45.88 -5.36 14.27
N ASP A 93 -44.89 -4.57 14.71
CA ASP A 93 -43.96 -5.01 15.77
C ASP A 93 -44.39 -4.54 17.17
N PHE A 94 -45.15 -3.45 17.26
CA PHE A 94 -45.61 -2.90 18.54
C PHE A 94 -47.12 -2.96 18.72
N GLY A 95 -47.89 -3.39 17.72
CA GLY A 95 -49.35 -3.50 17.81
C GLY A 95 -50.04 -2.15 18.06
N LEU A 96 -49.42 -1.03 17.69
CA LEU A 96 -49.96 0.30 17.94
C LEU A 96 -50.97 0.68 16.85
N ALA A 97 -52.09 1.28 17.26
CA ALA A 97 -53.12 1.82 16.36
C ALA A 97 -53.46 3.26 16.78
N LYS A 98 -54.02 4.06 15.85
CA LYS A 98 -54.48 5.40 16.21
C LYS A 98 -55.69 5.32 17.16
N PRO A 99 -55.98 6.39 17.94
CA PRO A 99 -57.07 6.38 18.93
C PRO A 99 -58.46 6.06 18.35
N ASP A 100 -58.64 6.21 17.05
CA ASP A 100 -59.85 5.98 16.27
C ASP A 100 -59.89 4.62 15.53
N GLU A 101 -58.90 3.75 15.74
CA GLU A 101 -58.76 2.47 15.04
C GLU A 101 -58.89 1.27 15.99
N TYR A 102 -59.46 0.17 15.50
CA TYR A 102 -59.60 -1.09 16.24
C TYR A 102 -58.59 -2.15 15.76
N ILE A 103 -57.91 -2.81 16.70
CA ILE A 103 -56.95 -3.89 16.41
C ILE A 103 -57.69 -5.23 16.46
N PHE A 104 -57.68 -5.98 15.36
CA PHE A 104 -58.25 -7.33 15.29
C PHE A 104 -57.14 -8.37 15.38
N LEU A 105 -57.03 -9.04 16.52
CA LEU A 105 -56.14 -10.19 16.72
C LEU A 105 -56.97 -11.47 16.56
N TYR A 106 -56.63 -12.30 15.57
CA TYR A 106 -57.22 -13.62 15.41
C TYR A 106 -56.34 -14.63 16.16
N ASP A 107 -56.92 -15.31 17.14
CA ASP A 107 -56.27 -16.47 17.77
C ASP A 107 -56.26 -17.62 16.75
N ARG A 108 -55.15 -18.36 16.66
CA ARG A 108 -54.94 -19.36 15.61
C ARG A 108 -55.64 -20.68 15.93
#